data_AF-A0A6V7VPS2-F1
#
_entry.id   AF-A0A6V7VPS2-F1
#
_cell.length_a   1.000
_cell.length_b   1.000
_cell.length_c   1.000
_cell.angle_alpha   90.00
_cell.angle_beta   90.00
_cell.angle_gamma   90.00
#
_symmetry.space_group_name_H-M   'P 1'
#
loop_
_entity.id
_entity.type
_entity.pdbx_description
1 polymer ?
#
loop_
_entity_poly.entity_id
_entity_poly.type
_entity_poly.pdbx_seq_one_letter_code
_entity_poly.pdbx_strand_id
1 'polypeptide(L)'
;MFTVLVEPLSKLQLNEIEISLFYIIVIISSTIPDLSEKSKQKFSLLKQHYFSLLYNNIFCKIISNESSTTTTSNEASIQASVRAGHILILCSAITEMTHISSDNIQANNALQLLSMETWKIYQRIV
;
A
#
# COMPACT_ATOMS: atom_id res chain seq x y z
N MET A 1 0.37 6.78 -20.68
CA MET A 1 -0.32 5.99 -19.64
C MET A 1 0.38 6.07 -18.28
N PHE A 2 1.71 6.00 -18.21
CA PHE A 2 2.50 6.26 -16.98
C PHE A 2 2.32 7.66 -16.36
N THR A 3 1.95 8.65 -17.16
CA THR A 3 1.82 10.05 -16.74
C THR A 3 0.76 10.29 -15.66
N VAL A 4 -0.31 9.48 -15.62
CA VAL A 4 -1.47 9.68 -14.73
C VAL A 4 -1.13 9.41 -13.25
N LEU A 5 -0.19 8.51 -12.97
CA LEU A 5 0.25 8.19 -11.60
C LEU A 5 1.51 8.96 -11.19
N VAL A 6 2.38 9.29 -12.16
CA VAL A 6 3.62 10.02 -11.89
C VAL A 6 3.34 11.40 -11.31
N GLU A 7 2.35 12.12 -11.85
CA GLU A 7 2.00 13.45 -11.36
C GLU A 7 1.53 13.44 -9.90
N PRO A 8 0.52 12.66 -9.47
CA PRO A 8 0.10 12.64 -8.07
C PRO A 8 1.15 12.03 -7.12
N LEU A 9 1.98 11.08 -7.56
CA LEU A 9 3.16 10.63 -6.78
C LEU A 9 4.17 11.76 -6.56
N SER A 10 4.46 12.54 -7.61
CA SER A 10 5.37 13.69 -7.53
C SER A 10 4.83 14.80 -6.63
N LYS A 11 3.50 15.03 -6.63
CA LYS A 11 2.84 16.01 -5.77
C LYS A 11 2.87 15.64 -4.29
N LEU A 12 2.88 14.34 -3.95
CA LEU A 12 2.91 13.89 -2.56
C LEU A 12 4.28 14.02 -1.90
N GLN A 13 5.36 14.10 -2.70
CA GLN A 13 6.74 14.25 -2.23
C GLN A 13 7.04 13.31 -1.06
N LEU A 14 6.86 12.00 -1.31
CA LEU A 14 7.04 10.98 -0.28
C LEU A 14 8.48 10.96 0.21
N ASN A 15 8.67 10.93 1.53
CA ASN A 15 9.97 10.69 2.12
C ASN A 15 10.35 9.20 2.12
N GLU A 16 11.61 8.86 2.39
CA GLU A 16 12.11 7.47 2.35
C GLU A 16 11.30 6.48 3.20
N ILE A 17 10.83 6.92 4.38
CA ILE A 17 10.01 6.10 5.28
C ILE A 17 8.61 5.91 4.67
N GLU A 18 7.99 6.98 4.17
CA GLU A 18 6.70 6.91 3.49
C GLU A 18 6.77 6.03 2.23
N ILE A 19 7.86 6.09 1.47
CA ILE A 19 8.11 5.23 0.30
C ILE A 19 8.18 3.75 0.74
N SER A 20 8.92 3.46 1.81
CA SER A 20 9.04 2.09 2.32
C SER A 20 7.69 1.55 2.78
N LEU A 21 6.93 2.35 3.53
CA LEU A 21 5.59 1.99 3.98
C LEU A 21 4.61 1.87 2.83
N PHE A 22 4.73 2.71 1.80
CA PHE A 22 3.93 2.64 0.58
C PHE A 22 4.07 1.28 -0.10
N TYR A 23 5.30 0.81 -0.33
CA TYR A 23 5.54 -0.51 -0.95
C TYR A 23 5.02 -1.65 -0.08
N ILE A 24 5.25 -1.61 1.23
CA ILE A 24 4.73 -2.63 2.15
C ILE A 24 3.21 -2.67 2.07
N ILE A 25 2.55 -1.51 2.09
CA ILE A 25 1.10 -1.38 2.00
C ILE A 25 0.58 -1.97 0.68
N VAL A 26 1.22 -1.69 -0.45
CA VAL A 26 0.83 -2.26 -1.75
C VAL A 26 0.88 -3.78 -1.71
N ILE A 27 1.97 -4.36 -1.18
CA ILE A 27 2.13 -5.83 -1.08
C ILE A 27 1.06 -6.46 -0.19
N ILE A 28 0.80 -5.89 0.99
CA ILE A 28 -0.16 -6.46 1.93
C ILE A 28 -1.61 -6.12 1.57
N SER A 29 -1.85 -5.18 0.66
CA SER A 29 -3.20 -4.85 0.18
C SER A 29 -3.78 -5.95 -0.69
N SER A 30 -2.93 -6.74 -1.35
CA SER A 30 -3.34 -7.88 -2.18
C SER A 30 -4.19 -8.90 -1.43
N THR A 31 -5.15 -9.48 -2.14
CA THR A 31 -5.95 -10.60 -1.67
C THR A 31 -5.16 -11.88 -1.86
N ILE A 32 -4.80 -12.55 -0.77
CA ILE A 32 -4.11 -13.85 -0.83
C ILE A 32 -5.17 -14.95 -0.82
N PRO A 33 -5.31 -15.74 -1.90
CA PRO A 33 -6.26 -16.85 -1.95
C PRO A 33 -5.86 -17.95 -0.94
N ASP A 34 -6.83 -18.78 -0.56
CA ASP A 34 -6.60 -20.01 0.22
C ASP A 34 -5.97 -19.85 1.61
N LEU A 35 -6.00 -18.64 2.19
CA LEU A 35 -5.60 -18.44 3.58
C LEU A 35 -6.59 -19.09 4.56
N SER A 36 -6.06 -19.77 5.58
CA SER A 36 -6.86 -20.21 6.73
C SER A 36 -7.43 -19.01 7.50
N GLU A 37 -8.55 -19.20 8.19
CA GLU A 37 -9.25 -18.12 8.92
C GLU A 37 -8.34 -17.42 9.95
N LYS A 38 -7.54 -18.21 10.67
CA LYS A 38 -6.52 -17.68 11.60
C LYS A 38 -5.48 -16.81 10.89
N SER A 39 -5.08 -17.18 9.67
CA SER A 39 -4.10 -16.43 8.88
C SER A 39 -4.71 -15.15 8.30
N LYS A 40 -5.99 -15.18 7.89
CA LYS A 40 -6.74 -13.98 7.49
C LYS A 40 -6.82 -12.95 8.61
N GLN A 41 -7.12 -13.39 9.83
CA GLN A 41 -7.14 -12.51 11.02
C GLN A 41 -5.77 -11.88 11.28
N LYS A 42 -4.70 -12.68 11.27
CA LYS A 42 -3.32 -12.17 11.41
C LYS A 42 -2.95 -11.18 10.31
N PHE A 43 -3.34 -11.48 9.07
CA PHE A 43 -3.08 -10.61 7.92
C PHE A 43 -3.85 -9.30 8.04
N SER A 44 -5.10 -9.33 8.51
CA SER A 44 -5.88 -8.13 8.81
C SER A 44 -5.22 -7.24 9.87
N LEU A 45 -4.74 -7.85 10.96
CA LEU A 45 -3.99 -7.14 12.00
C LEU A 45 -2.69 -6.53 11.46
N LEU A 46 -1.99 -7.24 10.57
CA LEU A 46 -0.80 -6.73 9.90
C LEU A 46 -1.10 -5.50 9.04
N LYS A 47 -2.20 -5.52 8.26
CA LYS A 47 -2.66 -4.35 7.49
C LYS A 47 -2.93 -3.16 8.40
N GLN A 48 -3.70 -3.36 9.46
CA GLN A 48 -4.01 -2.32 10.44
C GLN A 48 -2.74 -1.74 11.08
N HIS A 49 -1.76 -2.59 11.41
CA HIS A 49 -0.49 -2.15 11.98
C HIS A 49 0.27 -1.21 11.05
N TYR A 50 0.45 -1.57 9.78
CA TYR A 50 1.18 -0.73 8.82
C TYR A 50 0.43 0.56 8.45
N PHE A 51 -0.91 0.54 8.43
CA PHE A 51 -1.70 1.77 8.28
C PHE A 51 -1.52 2.71 9.48
N SER A 52 -1.56 2.17 10.70
CA SER A 52 -1.29 2.95 11.90
C SER A 52 0.13 3.51 11.91
N LEU A 53 1.12 2.72 11.47
CA LEU A 53 2.51 3.15 11.40
C LEU A 53 2.71 4.29 10.39
N LEU A 54 2.06 4.23 9.21
CA LEU A 54 2.06 5.31 8.23
C LEU A 54 1.46 6.59 8.82
N TYR A 55 0.28 6.49 9.43
CA TYR A 55 -0.37 7.63 10.07
C TYR A 55 0.52 8.25 11.15
N ASN A 56 1.08 7.43 12.06
CA ASN A 56 1.92 7.91 13.15
C ASN A 56 3.19 8.58 12.64
N ASN A 57 3.83 8.02 11.61
CA ASN A 57 5.01 8.64 10.99
C ASN A 57 4.70 10.05 10.45
N ILE A 58 3.56 10.20 9.77
CA ILE A 58 3.11 11.50 9.25
C ILE A 58 2.79 12.45 10.40
N PHE A 59 2.01 12.00 11.37
CA PHE A 59 1.58 12.80 12.51
C PHE A 59 2.76 13.32 13.34
N CYS A 60 3.72 12.45 13.67
CA CYS A 60 4.93 12.84 14.39
C CYS A 60 5.74 13.89 13.62
N LYS A 61 5.80 13.76 12.28
CA LYS A 61 6.54 14.70 11.42
C LYS A 61 5.87 16.08 11.36
N ILE A 62 4.54 16.13 11.32
CA ILE A 62 3.78 17.39 11.37
C ILE A 62 4.04 18.09 12.70
N ILE A 63 3.91 17.37 13.81
CA ILE A 63 4.15 17.91 15.15
C ILE A 63 5.60 18.37 15.33
N SER A 64 6.59 17.62 14.82
CA SER A 64 8.00 17.98 14.98
C SER A 64 8.39 19.20 14.16
N ASN A 65 7.86 19.34 12.94
CA ASN A 65 8.20 20.43 12.04
C ASN A 65 7.51 21.76 12.39
N GLU A 66 6.33 21.72 13.01
CA GLU A 66 5.53 22.92 13.29
C GLU A 66 5.74 23.48 14.71
N SER A 67 6.84 23.10 15.37
CA SER A 67 7.23 23.63 16.70
C SER A 67 7.41 25.15 16.79
N SER A 68 7.26 25.89 15.67
CA SER A 68 7.25 27.36 15.60
C SER A 68 5.86 28.01 15.48
N THR A 69 4.78 27.25 15.23
CA THR A 69 3.42 27.77 15.06
C THR A 69 2.41 26.93 15.85
N THR A 70 1.38 27.58 16.36
CA THR A 70 0.37 27.04 17.29
C THR A 70 -0.56 25.98 16.67
N THR A 71 -0.02 24.95 16.03
CA THR A 71 -0.83 23.86 15.47
C THR A 71 -1.39 23.04 16.62
N THR A 72 -2.72 23.02 16.73
CA THR A 72 -3.38 22.20 17.76
C THR A 72 -3.24 20.72 17.42
N SER A 73 -3.18 19.85 18.44
CA SER A 73 -3.11 18.39 18.23
C SER A 73 -4.23 17.85 17.32
N ASN A 74 -5.39 18.52 17.30
CA ASN A 74 -6.52 18.14 16.46
C ASN A 74 -6.28 18.48 14.99
N GLU A 75 -5.69 19.64 14.70
CA GLU A 75 -5.39 20.07 13.34
C GLU A 75 -4.30 19.20 12.70
N ALA A 76 -3.25 18.88 13.48
CA ALA A 76 -2.22 17.93 13.07
C ALA A 76 -2.79 16.53 12.77
N SER A 77 -3.76 16.06 13.58
CA SER A 77 -4.43 14.78 13.34
C SER A 77 -5.22 14.77 12.04
N ILE A 78 -5.94 15.86 11.74
CA ILE A 78 -6.72 16.00 10.49
C ILE A 78 -5.77 16.00 9.29
N GLN A 79 -4.71 16.80 9.34
CA GLN A 79 -3.73 16.89 8.26
C GLN A 79 -3.02 15.55 8.03
N ALA A 80 -2.65 14.84 9.10
CA ALA A 80 -2.07 13.52 9.01
C ALA A 80 -3.03 12.51 8.36
N SER A 81 -4.31 12.55 8.72
CA SER A 81 -5.35 11.67 8.18
C SER A 81 -5.56 11.93 6.69
N VAL A 82 -5.65 13.19 6.27
CA VAL A 82 -5.81 13.58 4.86
C VAL A 82 -4.61 13.11 4.04
N ARG A 83 -3.39 13.35 4.52
CA ARG A 83 -2.18 12.90 3.82
C ARG A 83 -2.11 11.37 3.73
N ALA A 84 -2.36 10.65 4.82
CA ALA A 84 -2.43 9.20 4.80
C ALA A 84 -3.47 8.69 3.80
N GLY A 85 -4.66 9.31 3.76
CA GLY A 85 -5.71 9.01 2.79
C GLY A 85 -5.26 9.17 1.35
N HIS A 86 -4.59 10.28 1.00
CA HIS A 86 -4.05 10.48 -0.34
C HIS A 86 -3.03 9.41 -0.75
N ILE A 87 -2.17 8.99 0.19
CA ILE A 87 -1.21 7.90 -0.06
C ILE A 87 -1.94 6.58 -0.31
N LEU A 88 -2.97 6.26 0.48
CA LEU A 88 -3.75 5.03 0.31
C LEU A 88 -4.55 5.00 -1.00
N ILE A 89 -5.10 6.14 -1.43
CA ILE A 89 -5.78 6.26 -2.73
C ILE A 89 -4.80 5.91 -3.86
N LEU A 90 -3.55 6.37 -3.77
CA LEU A 90 -2.52 6.00 -4.74
C LEU A 90 -2.16 4.52 -4.69
N CYS A 91 -2.04 3.92 -3.51
CA CYS A 91 -1.83 2.48 -3.38
C CYS A 91 -2.93 1.69 -4.12
N SER A 92 -4.18 2.12 -3.95
CA SER A 92 -5.33 1.52 -4.64
C SER A 92 -5.22 1.66 -6.16
N ALA A 93 -4.92 2.87 -6.65
CA ALA A 93 -4.77 3.12 -8.08
C ALA A 93 -3.63 2.32 -8.74
N ILE A 94 -2.50 2.15 -8.04
CA ILE A 94 -1.39 1.29 -8.53
C ILE A 94 -1.80 -0.19 -8.55
N THR A 95 -2.49 -0.65 -7.51
CA THR A 95 -2.96 -2.03 -7.42
C THR A 95 -3.90 -2.34 -8.58
N GLU A 96 -4.86 -1.46 -8.85
CA GLU A 96 -5.79 -1.57 -9.98
C GLU A 96 -5.06 -1.57 -11.33
N MET A 97 -4.12 -0.64 -11.53
CA MET A 97 -3.36 -0.58 -12.78
C MET A 97 -2.50 -1.84 -12.98
N THR A 98 -2.01 -2.45 -11.90
CA THR A 98 -1.28 -3.72 -11.95
C THR A 98 -2.19 -4.87 -12.39
N HIS A 99 -3.42 -4.93 -11.89
CA HIS A 99 -4.43 -5.90 -12.33
C HIS A 99 -4.75 -5.72 -13.82
N ILE A 100 -5.10 -4.50 -14.25
CA ILE A 100 -5.39 -4.19 -15.65
C ILE A 100 -4.19 -4.52 -16.56
N SER A 101 -2.97 -4.23 -16.13
CA SER A 101 -1.76 -4.56 -16.89
C SER A 101 -1.57 -6.07 -16.98
N SER A 102 -1.78 -6.82 -15.90
CA SER A 102 -1.70 -8.28 -15.88
C SER A 102 -2.71 -8.89 -16.85
N ASP A 103 -3.97 -8.44 -16.80
CA ASP A 103 -5.04 -8.93 -17.68
C ASP A 103 -4.74 -8.65 -19.15
N ASN A 104 -4.21 -7.47 -19.47
CA ASN A 104 -3.81 -7.12 -20.83
C ASN A 104 -2.61 -7.94 -21.33
N ILE A 105 -1.67 -8.29 -20.46
CA ILE A 105 -0.54 -9.17 -20.82
C ILE A 105 -1.04 -10.59 -21.10
N GLN A 106 -1.96 -11.09 -20.28
CA GLN A 106 -2.60 -12.40 -20.48
C GLN A 106 -3.42 -12.43 -21.76
N ALA A 107 -4.25 -11.41 -22.02
CA ALA A 107 -5.08 -11.28 -23.22
C ALA A 107 -4.25 -11.22 -24.51
N ASN A 108 -3.05 -10.63 -24.47
CA ASN A 108 -2.15 -10.56 -25.61
C ASN A 108 -1.25 -11.80 -25.78
N ASN A 109 -1.47 -12.88 -25.01
CA ASN A 109 -0.69 -14.13 -25.06
C ASN A 109 0.84 -13.96 -24.91
N ALA A 110 1.34 -12.81 -24.47
CA ALA A 110 2.77 -12.55 -24.36
C ALA A 110 3.46 -13.46 -23.31
N LEU A 111 2.68 -14.06 -22.41
CA LEU A 111 3.16 -14.96 -21.35
C LEU A 111 2.69 -16.42 -21.49
N GLN A 112 1.97 -16.83 -22.55
CA GLN A 112 1.56 -18.24 -22.70
C GLN A 112 2.75 -19.23 -22.78
N LEU A 113 3.98 -18.73 -22.99
CA LEU A 113 5.22 -19.53 -22.96
C LEU A 113 5.82 -19.71 -21.56
N LEU A 114 5.34 -18.97 -20.54
CA LEU A 114 5.81 -19.09 -19.16
C LEU A 114 4.61 -19.45 -18.30
N SER A 115 4.37 -20.75 -18.12
CA SER A 115 3.51 -21.21 -17.04
C SER A 115 4.09 -20.68 -15.73
N MET A 116 3.50 -19.62 -15.16
CA MET A 116 3.77 -19.26 -13.78
C MET A 116 3.38 -20.47 -12.95
N GLU A 117 4.39 -21.21 -12.50
CA GLU A 117 4.20 -22.43 -11.73
C GLU A 117 3.22 -22.15 -10.61
N THR A 118 2.14 -22.93 -10.59
CA THR A 118 1.14 -22.89 -9.55
C THR A 118 1.88 -23.13 -8.25
N TRP A 119 1.89 -22.15 -7.34
CA TRP A 119 2.45 -22.30 -6.00
C TRP A 119 1.59 -23.31 -5.23
N LYS A 120 1.77 -24.61 -5.53
CA LYS A 120 1.18 -25.69 -4.76
C LYS A 120 1.89 -25.69 -3.42
N ILE A 121 1.23 -25.12 -2.44
CA ILE A 121 1.60 -25.27 -1.03
C ILE A 121 1.60 -26.77 -0.75
N TYR A 122 2.80 -27.36 -0.70
CA TYR A 122 3.00 -28.71 -0.21
C TYR A 122 2.57 -28.74 1.27
N GLN A 123 1.33 -29.14 1.52
CA GLN A 123 0.93 -29.59 2.86
C GLN A 123 1.74 -30.85 3.15
N ARG A 124 2.81 -30.72 3.93
CA ARG A 124 3.43 -31.86 4.59
C ARG A 124 2.41 -32.42 5.57
N ILE A 125 1.85 -33.56 5.20
CA ILE A 125 1.17 -34.49 6.11
C ILE A 125 2.21 -34.89 7.17
N VAL A 126 1.87 -34.69 8.44
CA VAL A 126 2.45 -35.38 9.59
C VAL A 126 1.37 -36.28 10.15
#